data_AF-K6Y6L7-F1
#
_entry.id   AF-K6Y6L7-F1
#
_cell.length_a   1.000
_cell.length_b   1.000
_cell.length_c   1.000
_cell.angle_alpha   90.00
_cell.angle_beta   90.00
_cell.angle_gamma   90.00
#
_symmetry.space_group_name_H-M   'P 1'
#
loop_
_entity.id
_entity.type
_entity.pdbx_description
1 polymer ?
#
loop_
_entity_poly.entity_id
_entity_poly.type
_entity_poly.pdbx_seq_one_letter_code
_entity_poly.pdbx_strand_id
1 'polypeptide(L)'
;MKNSVVYVSIICSLFLASCSKNISSIESKSAEQITIDYSVIKDPSYAADSLQKMDIYLSKDAKSFGKHNYTIIFLHGGGYYFSDKSEEERYIEPYLKKGLNVVNINYRLKQGIAIATADLTNALNYLDANNGDYNLNLENVIVTGFSAGAYCNKCGIIAK
;
A
#
# COMPACT_ATOMS: atom_id res chain seq x y z
N MET A 1 66.55 11.09 -0.19
CA MET A 1 65.59 10.81 -1.28
C MET A 1 64.46 9.95 -0.73
N LYS A 2 63.23 10.45 -0.91
CA LYS A 2 61.90 9.84 -0.69
C LYS A 2 61.49 9.42 0.74
N ASN A 3 60.88 10.37 1.43
CA ASN A 3 59.85 10.11 2.45
C ASN A 3 58.56 9.70 1.72
N SER A 4 58.05 8.49 1.98
CA SER A 4 56.68 8.12 1.57
C SER A 4 55.74 8.33 2.75
N VAL A 5 55.06 9.47 2.74
CA VAL A 5 53.95 9.78 3.65
C VAL A 5 52.76 8.90 3.25
N VAL A 6 52.35 8.00 4.14
CA VAL A 6 51.12 7.20 4.00
C VAL A 6 49.94 8.15 4.25
N TYR A 7 49.27 8.56 3.17
CA TYR A 7 47.97 9.23 3.28
C TYR A 7 46.92 8.20 3.71
N VAL A 8 46.63 8.17 5.01
CA VAL A 8 45.40 7.57 5.54
C VAL A 8 44.26 8.45 5.05
N SER A 9 43.72 8.14 3.88
CA SER A 9 42.44 8.68 3.43
C SER A 9 41.37 8.16 4.38
N ILE A 10 41.03 9.00 5.35
CA ILE A 10 39.82 8.88 6.18
C ILE A 10 38.64 8.93 5.20
N ILE A 11 38.18 7.75 4.78
CA ILE A 11 36.86 7.61 4.17
C ILE A 11 35.89 7.85 5.31
N CYS A 12 35.48 9.11 5.47
CA CYS A 12 34.34 9.48 6.27
C CYS A 12 33.10 8.96 5.54
N SER A 13 32.86 7.65 5.67
CA SER A 13 31.59 7.03 5.33
C SER A 13 30.57 7.59 6.31
N LEU A 14 30.02 8.76 5.97
CA LEU A 14 28.79 9.28 6.56
C LEU A 14 27.71 8.25 6.25
N PHE A 15 27.56 7.27 7.13
CA PHE A 15 26.34 6.49 7.23
C PHE A 15 25.23 7.50 7.50
N LEU A 16 24.51 7.89 6.45
CA LEU A 16 23.17 8.45 6.58
C LEU A 16 22.33 7.35 7.21
N ALA A 17 22.37 7.26 8.54
CA ALA A 17 21.37 6.53 9.29
C ALA A 17 20.05 7.27 9.05
N SER A 18 19.38 6.92 7.96
CA SER A 18 18.00 7.31 7.72
C SER A 18 17.20 6.66 8.84
N CYS A 19 16.90 7.44 9.88
CA CYS A 19 16.03 7.00 10.97
C CYS A 19 14.65 6.74 10.38
N SER A 20 14.36 5.48 10.03
CA SER A 20 13.03 5.04 9.66
C SER A 20 12.12 5.13 10.89
N LYS A 21 10.99 5.83 10.79
CA LYS A 21 10.00 5.83 11.86
C LYS A 21 9.45 4.42 12.07
N ASN A 22 9.29 4.01 13.32
CA ASN A 22 8.61 2.76 13.64
C ASN A 22 7.09 2.99 13.68
N ILE A 23 6.34 2.24 12.87
CA ILE A 23 4.87 2.34 12.75
C ILE A 23 4.20 2.14 14.11
N SER A 24 4.72 1.24 14.96
CA SER A 24 4.10 0.93 16.25
C SER A 24 4.24 2.06 17.28
N SER A 25 5.21 2.95 17.11
CA SER A 25 5.46 4.08 18.02
C SER A 25 4.83 5.40 17.55
N ILE A 26 4.21 5.44 16.37
CA ILE A 26 3.55 6.64 15.86
C ILE A 26 2.18 6.78 16.51
N GLU A 27 1.89 7.97 17.03
CA GLU A 27 0.56 8.32 17.51
C GLU A 27 -0.45 8.30 16.35
N SER A 28 -1.65 7.80 16.63
CA SER A 28 -2.70 7.70 15.62
C SER A 28 -3.20 9.09 15.23
N LYS A 29 -3.26 9.37 13.92
CA LYS A 29 -3.80 10.64 13.39
C LYS A 29 -5.28 10.81 13.75
N SER A 30 -5.71 12.05 13.98
CA SER A 30 -7.13 12.42 14.04
C SER A 30 -7.76 12.39 12.63
N ALA A 31 -9.09 12.43 12.55
CA ALA A 31 -9.79 12.49 11.26
C ALA A 31 -9.40 13.74 10.44
N GLU A 32 -9.24 14.89 11.10
CA GLU A 32 -8.79 16.14 10.46
C GLU A 32 -7.37 16.02 9.90
N GLN A 33 -6.47 15.38 10.67
CA GLN A 33 -5.11 15.13 10.22
C GLN A 33 -5.07 14.17 9.02
N ILE A 34 -5.93 13.14 8.98
CA ILE A 34 -6.06 12.26 7.81
C ILE A 34 -6.48 13.07 6.58
N THR A 35 -7.50 13.92 6.69
CA THR A 35 -7.97 14.75 5.56
C THR A 35 -6.88 15.68 5.02
N ILE A 36 -6.01 16.20 5.88
CA ILE A 36 -4.89 17.08 5.48
C ILE A 36 -3.71 16.28 4.91
N ASP A 37 -3.45 15.10 5.45
CA ASP A 37 -2.28 14.27 5.13
C ASP A 37 -2.41 13.52 3.80
N TYR A 38 -3.62 13.10 3.44
CA TYR A 38 -3.85 12.22 2.30
C TYR A 38 -4.24 12.96 1.03
N SER A 39 -3.65 12.54 -0.09
CA SER A 39 -4.25 12.70 -1.41
C SER A 39 -5.07 11.44 -1.73
N VAL A 40 -6.33 11.61 -2.10
CA VAL A 40 -7.25 10.49 -2.36
C VAL A 40 -7.71 10.54 -3.81
N ILE A 41 -7.47 9.45 -4.53
CA ILE A 41 -7.91 9.25 -5.91
C ILE A 41 -9.03 8.21 -5.89
N LYS A 42 -10.26 8.64 -6.16
CA LYS A 42 -11.45 7.77 -6.11
C LYS A 42 -11.76 7.16 -7.47
N ASP A 43 -12.15 5.90 -7.46
CA ASP A 43 -12.63 5.14 -8.62
C ASP A 43 -11.74 5.00 -9.87
N PRO A 44 -10.39 5.02 -9.83
CA PRO A 44 -9.61 4.51 -10.95
C PRO A 44 -10.01 3.06 -11.27
N SER A 45 -10.26 2.81 -12.56
CA SER A 45 -10.52 1.48 -13.10
C SER A 45 -9.20 0.76 -13.35
N TYR A 46 -9.07 -0.46 -12.85
CA TYR A 46 -7.87 -1.29 -13.06
C TYR A 46 -8.06 -2.35 -14.15
N ALA A 47 -9.29 -2.55 -14.63
CA ALA A 47 -9.64 -3.44 -15.72
C ALA A 47 -11.07 -3.13 -16.24
N ALA A 48 -11.51 -3.82 -17.29
CA ALA A 48 -12.67 -3.43 -18.10
C ALA A 48 -14.05 -3.52 -17.41
N ASP A 49 -14.20 -4.33 -16.36
CA ASP A 49 -15.47 -4.51 -15.67
C ASP A 49 -15.79 -3.30 -14.77
N SER A 50 -17.07 -2.94 -14.65
CA SER A 50 -17.49 -1.75 -13.88
C SER A 50 -17.22 -1.87 -12.37
N LEU A 51 -17.09 -3.10 -11.85
CA LEU A 51 -16.70 -3.38 -10.47
C LEU A 51 -15.18 -3.39 -10.27
N GLN A 52 -14.38 -3.40 -11.33
CA GLN A 52 -12.92 -3.40 -11.24
C GLN A 52 -12.37 -1.99 -10.99
N LYS A 53 -12.71 -1.45 -9.83
CA LYS A 53 -12.37 -0.11 -9.35
C LYS A 53 -11.65 -0.16 -8.01
N MET A 54 -10.88 0.89 -7.72
CA MET A 54 -10.22 1.05 -6.43
C MET A 54 -10.25 2.50 -5.98
N ASP A 55 -9.93 2.74 -4.72
CA ASP A 55 -9.59 4.06 -4.19
C ASP A 55 -8.14 4.03 -3.69
N ILE A 56 -7.36 5.05 -4.04
CA ILE A 56 -5.94 5.13 -3.70
C ILE A 56 -5.73 6.28 -2.73
N TYR A 57 -5.28 5.96 -1.53
CA TYR A 57 -4.97 6.87 -0.44
C TYR A 57 -3.45 7.00 -0.33
N LEU A 58 -2.93 8.16 -0.70
CA LEU A 58 -1.51 8.48 -0.70
C LEU A 58 -1.16 9.37 0.49
N SER A 59 -0.43 8.84 1.47
CA SER A 59 0.01 9.60 2.63
C SER A 59 1.28 10.39 2.31
N LYS A 60 1.32 11.67 2.72
CA LYS A 60 2.54 12.49 2.69
C LYS A 60 3.65 11.92 3.57
N ASP A 61 3.30 11.17 4.63
CA ASP A 61 4.24 10.59 5.58
C ASP A 61 4.79 9.23 5.14
N ALA A 62 4.22 8.58 4.12
CA ALA A 62 4.56 7.21 3.73
C ALA A 62 6.08 6.99 3.51
N LYS A 63 6.76 7.95 2.88
CA LYS A 63 8.22 7.85 2.63
C LYS A 63 9.06 7.95 3.90
N SER A 64 8.55 8.56 4.98
CA SER A 64 9.28 8.69 6.25
C SER A 64 9.48 7.36 6.99
N PHE A 65 8.80 6.30 6.55
CA PHE A 65 8.95 4.94 7.08
C PHE A 65 10.15 4.17 6.50
N GLY A 66 10.82 4.70 5.48
CA GLY A 66 11.98 4.05 4.86
C GLY A 66 11.66 2.61 4.43
N LYS A 67 12.42 1.64 4.94
CA LYS A 67 12.20 0.20 4.66
C LYS A 67 10.85 -0.35 5.13
N HIS A 68 10.16 0.37 6.00
CA HIS A 68 8.82 0.02 6.50
C HIS A 68 7.70 0.81 5.80
N ASN A 69 8.01 1.49 4.70
CA ASN A 69 6.99 2.12 3.86
C ASN A 69 6.19 1.02 3.15
N TYR A 70 5.09 0.55 3.76
CA TYR A 70 4.23 -0.47 3.18
C TYR A 70 3.08 0.15 2.39
N THR A 71 2.72 -0.49 1.27
CA THR A 71 1.47 -0.23 0.56
C THR A 71 0.46 -1.31 0.96
N ILE A 72 -0.67 -0.89 1.55
CA ILE A 72 -1.75 -1.80 1.95
C ILE A 72 -2.71 -1.98 0.78
N ILE A 73 -2.92 -3.20 0.31
CA ILE A 73 -4.00 -3.53 -0.63
C ILE A 73 -5.12 -4.18 0.17
N PHE A 74 -6.27 -3.51 0.24
CA PHE A 74 -7.39 -3.93 1.08
C PHE A 74 -8.55 -4.46 0.24
N LEU A 75 -9.03 -5.65 0.60
CA LEU A 75 -10.21 -6.28 0.00
C LEU A 75 -11.35 -6.34 1.01
N HIS A 76 -12.52 -5.82 0.63
CA HIS A 76 -13.72 -5.91 1.45
C HIS A 76 -14.28 -7.35 1.53
N GLY A 77 -15.11 -7.62 2.54
CA GLY A 77 -15.84 -8.86 2.74
C GLY A 77 -17.14 -8.93 1.93
N GLY A 78 -18.18 -9.54 2.48
CA GLY A 78 -19.47 -9.69 1.79
C GLY A 78 -19.65 -11.00 1.02
N GLY A 79 -18.86 -12.03 1.38
CA GLY A 79 -19.05 -13.39 0.89
C GLY A 79 -18.83 -13.58 -0.61
N TYR A 80 -18.23 -12.60 -1.32
CA TYR A 80 -18.17 -12.52 -2.78
C TYR A 80 -19.52 -12.24 -3.47
N TYR A 81 -20.57 -11.84 -2.73
CA TYR A 81 -21.91 -11.59 -3.28
C TYR A 81 -22.36 -10.13 -3.19
N PHE A 82 -21.83 -9.36 -2.24
CA PHE A 82 -22.22 -7.97 -1.95
C PHE A 82 -21.05 -7.21 -1.30
N SER A 83 -21.32 -5.95 -0.91
CA SER A 83 -20.38 -4.95 -0.37
C SER A 83 -19.66 -4.12 -1.46
N ASP A 84 -19.11 -2.99 -1.05
CA ASP A 84 -18.37 -2.03 -1.86
C ASP A 84 -17.27 -1.38 -1.01
N LYS A 85 -16.15 -1.03 -1.63
CA LYS A 85 -15.00 -0.37 -0.99
C LYS A 85 -15.38 0.87 -0.18
N SER A 86 -16.40 1.62 -0.63
CA SER A 86 -16.86 2.85 0.04
C SER A 86 -17.70 2.60 1.29
N GLU A 87 -18.31 1.42 1.42
CA GLU A 87 -19.14 1.05 2.58
C GLU A 87 -18.30 0.54 3.77
N GLU A 88 -17.03 0.19 3.50
CA GLU A 88 -16.17 -0.55 4.42
C GLU A 88 -14.91 0.22 4.82
N GLU A 89 -14.90 1.55 4.63
CA GLU A 89 -13.73 2.40 4.94
C GLU A 89 -13.27 2.31 6.41
N ARG A 90 -14.17 1.92 7.33
CA ARG A 90 -13.83 1.67 8.75
C ARG A 90 -12.71 0.64 8.92
N TYR A 91 -12.56 -0.30 7.99
CA TYR A 91 -11.50 -1.31 8.07
C TYR A 91 -10.15 -0.83 7.55
N ILE A 92 -10.11 0.23 6.74
CA ILE A 92 -8.86 0.85 6.31
C ILE A 92 -8.40 1.98 7.22
N GLU A 93 -9.31 2.55 8.01
CA GLU A 93 -9.05 3.66 8.93
C GLU A 93 -7.82 3.44 9.85
N PRO A 94 -7.56 2.24 10.41
CA PRO A 94 -6.36 2.01 11.22
C PRO A 94 -5.05 2.23 10.48
N TYR A 95 -4.98 1.91 9.18
CA TYR A 95 -3.79 2.16 8.35
C TYR A 95 -3.68 3.65 8.03
N LEU A 96 -4.81 4.30 7.74
CA LEU A 96 -4.84 5.74 7.47
C LEU A 96 -4.33 6.54 8.68
N LYS A 97 -4.78 6.15 9.89
CA LYS A 97 -4.32 6.71 11.16
C LYS A 97 -2.81 6.58 11.39
N LYS A 98 -2.14 5.63 10.73
CA LYS A 98 -0.69 5.42 10.81
C LYS A 98 0.11 6.06 9.68
N GLY A 99 -0.53 6.73 8.72
CA GLY A 99 0.19 7.38 7.60
C GLY A 99 0.69 6.39 6.54
N LEU A 100 0.03 5.24 6.39
CA LEU A 100 0.37 4.24 5.37
C LEU A 100 -0.42 4.49 4.09
N ASN A 101 0.18 4.17 2.94
CA ASN A 101 -0.55 4.14 1.68
C ASN A 101 -1.56 3.00 1.70
N VAL A 102 -2.79 3.26 1.22
CA VAL A 102 -3.84 2.25 1.12
C VAL A 102 -4.46 2.27 -0.27
N VAL A 103 -4.59 1.09 -0.89
CA VAL A 103 -5.41 0.87 -2.07
C VAL A 103 -6.59 0.00 -1.65
N ASN A 104 -7.78 0.57 -1.64
CA ASN A 104 -9.02 -0.10 -1.25
C ASN A 104 -9.77 -0.54 -2.51
N ILE A 105 -9.85 -1.85 -2.77
CA ILE A 105 -10.31 -2.38 -4.06
C ILE A 105 -11.70 -2.99 -3.97
N ASN A 106 -12.50 -2.76 -5.02
CA ASN A 106 -13.61 -3.63 -5.38
C ASN A 106 -13.09 -4.80 -6.23
N TYR A 107 -13.89 -5.85 -6.30
CA TYR A 107 -13.69 -7.00 -7.18
C TYR A 107 -15.05 -7.51 -7.66
N ARG A 108 -15.08 -8.28 -8.75
CA ARG A 108 -16.33 -8.79 -9.31
C ARG A 108 -17.03 -9.73 -8.33
N LEU A 109 -18.32 -9.49 -8.14
CA LEU A 109 -19.19 -10.24 -7.25
C LEU A 109 -20.01 -11.27 -8.02
N LYS A 110 -20.40 -12.36 -7.34
CA LYS A 110 -21.26 -13.44 -7.85
C LYS A 110 -20.69 -14.18 -9.06
N GLN A 111 -19.38 -14.11 -9.29
CA GLN A 111 -18.68 -14.77 -10.40
C GLN A 111 -17.71 -15.87 -9.92
N GLY A 112 -17.67 -16.15 -8.61
CA GLY A 112 -16.83 -17.17 -8.00
C GLY A 112 -15.47 -16.65 -7.50
N ILE A 113 -14.87 -17.41 -6.58
CA ILE A 113 -13.64 -17.01 -5.87
C ILE A 113 -12.47 -16.80 -6.84
N ALA A 114 -12.32 -17.66 -7.85
CA ALA A 114 -11.24 -17.56 -8.83
C ALA A 114 -11.27 -16.23 -9.60
N ILE A 115 -12.47 -15.70 -9.88
CA ILE A 115 -12.63 -14.40 -10.54
C ILE A 115 -12.23 -13.25 -9.61
N ALA A 116 -12.63 -13.29 -8.34
CA ALA A 116 -12.21 -12.31 -7.34
C ALA A 116 -10.68 -12.32 -7.13
N THR A 117 -10.05 -13.51 -7.14
CA THR A 117 -8.58 -13.63 -7.08
C THR A 117 -7.91 -13.09 -8.33
N ALA A 118 -8.45 -13.36 -9.52
CA ALA A 118 -7.92 -12.78 -10.76
C ALA A 118 -8.03 -11.24 -10.76
N ASP A 119 -9.07 -10.68 -10.15
CA ASP A 119 -9.24 -9.24 -10.01
C ASP A 119 -8.19 -8.60 -9.08
N LEU A 120 -7.81 -9.28 -8.00
CA LEU A 120 -6.65 -8.87 -7.19
C LEU A 120 -5.37 -8.86 -8.03
N THR A 121 -5.11 -9.90 -8.81
CA THR A 121 -3.95 -9.95 -9.71
C THR A 121 -3.98 -8.81 -10.75
N ASN A 122 -5.15 -8.52 -11.34
CA ASN A 122 -5.31 -7.42 -12.28
C ASN A 122 -5.05 -6.06 -11.63
N ALA A 123 -5.55 -5.85 -10.41
CA ALA A 123 -5.28 -4.63 -9.65
C ALA A 123 -3.79 -4.44 -9.35
N LEU A 124 -3.09 -5.50 -8.91
CA LEU A 124 -1.64 -5.46 -8.67
C LEU A 124 -0.84 -5.15 -9.95
N ASN A 125 -1.18 -5.82 -11.06
CA ASN A 125 -0.54 -5.58 -12.35
C ASN A 125 -0.78 -4.15 -12.86
N TYR A 126 -1.99 -3.64 -12.69
CA TYR A 126 -2.32 -2.26 -13.03
C TYR A 126 -1.49 -1.27 -12.21
N LEU A 127 -1.39 -1.48 -10.89
CA LEU A 127 -0.61 -0.61 -10.02
C LEU A 127 0.87 -0.62 -10.41
N ASP A 128 1.45 -1.78 -10.73
CA ASP A 128 2.84 -1.91 -11.17
C ASP A 128 3.08 -1.16 -12.49
N ALA A 129 2.21 -1.38 -13.49
CA ALA A 129 2.31 -0.75 -14.80
C ALA A 129 2.12 0.78 -14.77
N ASN A 130 1.32 1.30 -13.83
CA ASN A 130 0.97 2.71 -13.74
C ASN A 130 1.57 3.40 -12.49
N ASN A 131 2.56 2.78 -11.83
CA ASN A 131 3.06 3.29 -10.55
C ASN A 131 3.74 4.67 -10.66
N GLY A 132 4.09 5.12 -11.87
CA GLY A 132 4.57 6.47 -12.13
C GLY A 132 3.60 7.56 -11.66
N ASP A 133 2.30 7.28 -11.68
CA ASP A 133 1.24 8.23 -11.29
C ASP A 133 1.00 8.24 -9.77
N TYR A 134 1.26 7.12 -9.10
CA TYR A 134 0.88 6.92 -7.69
C TYR A 134 2.07 6.94 -6.74
N ASN A 135 3.27 6.59 -7.21
CA ASN A 135 4.50 6.56 -6.42
C ASN A 135 4.38 5.68 -5.17
N LEU A 136 3.67 4.56 -5.29
CA LEU A 136 3.50 3.57 -4.24
C LEU A 136 4.78 2.76 -4.06
N ASN A 137 5.05 2.30 -2.84
CA ASN A 137 6.09 1.31 -2.63
C ASN A 137 5.53 -0.08 -2.92
N LEU A 138 5.70 -0.55 -4.14
CA LEU A 138 5.25 -1.87 -4.58
C LEU A 138 6.26 -2.99 -4.30
N GLU A 139 7.43 -2.67 -3.73
CA GLU A 139 8.37 -3.68 -3.21
C GLU A 139 7.94 -4.20 -1.83
N ASN A 140 7.16 -3.40 -1.09
CA ASN A 140 6.67 -3.73 0.26
C ASN A 140 5.14 -3.67 0.29
N VAL A 141 4.49 -4.67 -0.29
CA VAL A 141 3.03 -4.75 -0.36
C VAL A 141 2.50 -5.66 0.74
N ILE A 142 1.47 -5.19 1.45
CA ILE A 142 0.66 -6.01 2.35
C ILE A 142 -0.73 -6.13 1.74
N VAL A 143 -1.08 -7.33 1.28
CA VAL A 143 -2.47 -7.64 0.93
C VAL A 143 -3.19 -8.02 2.21
N THR A 144 -4.41 -7.51 2.41
CA THR A 144 -5.24 -7.78 3.58
C THR A 144 -6.72 -7.54 3.27
N GLY A 145 -7.59 -7.89 4.21
CA GLY A 145 -9.04 -7.75 4.04
C GLY A 145 -9.80 -8.30 5.23
N PHE A 146 -11.12 -8.38 5.13
CA PHE A 146 -11.96 -9.05 6.13
C PHE A 146 -12.86 -10.10 5.49
N SER A 147 -13.18 -11.18 6.23
CA SER A 147 -14.08 -12.26 5.76
C SER A 147 -13.66 -12.81 4.39
N ALA A 148 -14.51 -12.71 3.36
CA ALA A 148 -14.20 -13.10 1.99
C ALA A 148 -12.94 -12.42 1.43
N GLY A 149 -12.74 -11.12 1.68
CA GLY A 149 -11.53 -10.40 1.26
C GLY A 149 -10.26 -10.94 1.93
N ALA A 150 -10.34 -11.34 3.20
CA ALA A 150 -9.23 -11.98 3.90
C ALA A 150 -8.90 -13.38 3.34
N TYR A 151 -9.93 -14.10 2.88
CA TYR A 151 -9.72 -15.39 2.22
C TYR A 151 -9.07 -15.20 0.85
N CYS A 152 -9.49 -14.20 0.07
CA CYS A 152 -8.89 -13.85 -1.22
C CYS A 152 -7.39 -13.52 -1.09
N ASN A 153 -6.99 -12.84 -0.01
CA ASN A 153 -5.58 -12.57 0.30
C ASN A 153 -4.72 -13.86 0.37
N LYS A 154 -5.22 -14.94 0.99
CA LYS A 154 -4.50 -16.22 0.99
C LYS A 154 -4.29 -16.80 -0.42
N CYS A 155 -5.15 -16.46 -1.37
CA CYS A 155 -5.03 -16.90 -2.76
C CYS A 155 -4.01 -16.05 -3.55
N GLY A 156 -3.62 -14.88 -3.06
CA GLY A 156 -2.78 -13.88 -3.74
C GLY A 156 -1.39 -13.68 -3.15
N ILE A 157 -0.85 -14.62 -2.35
CA ILE A 157 0.57 -14.59 -1.94
C ILE A 157 1.44 -14.86 -3.17
N ILE A 158 1.58 -13.84 -4.02
CA ILE A 158 2.65 -13.66 -5.00
C ILE A 158 2.97 -12.16 -4.94
N ALA A 159 3.54 -11.72 -3.82
CA ALA A 159 4.32 -10.49 -3.79
C ALA A 159 5.77 -10.94 -3.65
N LYS A 160 6.42 -11.10 -4.83
CA LYS A 160 7.81 -11.49 -5.12
C LYS A 160 8.49 -12.46 -4.14
#